data_AF-A0A2W6DRS3-F1
#
_entry.id   AF-A0A2W6DRS3-F1
#
_cell.length_a   1.000
_cell.length_b   1.000
_cell.length_c   1.000
_cell.angle_alpha   90.00
_cell.angle_beta   90.00
_cell.angle_gamma   90.00
#
_symmetry.space_group_name_H-M   'P 1'
#
loop_
_entity.id
_entity.type
_entity.pdbx_description
1 polymer ?
#
loop_
_entity_poly.entity_id
_entity_poly.type
_entity_poly.pdbx_seq_one_letter_code
_entity_poly.pdbx_strand_id
1 'polypeptide(L)'
;MRWAKCARLSSGRVPASVRTSGGRAVGAARAVGLLLGVAADAAFGDPRRHHPVAAFGHLAVTAERACYAERHLVGVAYTAALVGAAAAVGGLVERAGHGRATVQVAGTALATWMVLGGASLAEEGAAMARALDAGDLDSARTRLPRLCGRDPDSLDLAGMARACVESVAENTSDAVVAPLVWGAVAGVPGLLAYRAVNTLDAMVGYRSPRYRRFGWAAARLDDLANLLPSRAAAVLTTLCAPLVGGSARGAWQVWRRDAAAHPSPNAGQVEAAFAGALEIRLGGRTVYPHGTEQRPVLGHGRTPDAGDLTRGVELSRVIGLAAAALCAMLAAVTQRPYRSASSAIGGSCGSVSSRDPLSSRRPSVASRQAK
;
A
#
# COMPACT_ATOMS: atom_id res chain seq x y z
N MET A 1 -9.99 71.66 -38.25
CA MET A 1 -10.37 70.32 -37.73
C MET A 1 -9.17 69.41 -38.00
N ARG A 2 -8.29 69.15 -37.04
CA ARG A 2 -8.38 68.31 -35.82
C ARG A 2 -7.67 66.94 -36.07
N TRP A 3 -6.47 66.82 -35.47
CA TRP A 3 -5.82 65.61 -34.91
C TRP A 3 -5.48 64.43 -35.86
N ALA A 4 -4.43 63.62 -35.72
CA ALA A 4 -3.15 63.61 -35.01
C ALA A 4 -2.38 62.35 -35.51
N LYS A 5 -1.05 62.39 -35.41
CA LYS A 5 -0.06 61.33 -35.74
C LYS A 5 -0.28 60.03 -34.95
N CYS A 6 0.12 58.86 -35.50
CA CYS A 6 1.32 58.11 -35.05
C CYS A 6 1.47 56.67 -35.59
N ALA A 7 2.68 56.41 -36.11
CA ALA A 7 3.59 55.27 -35.90
C ALA A 7 3.17 53.78 -36.07
N ARG A 8 4.00 53.10 -36.87
CA ARG A 8 4.20 51.64 -37.09
C ARG A 8 4.51 50.88 -35.79
N LEU A 9 4.24 49.55 -35.78
CA LEU A 9 5.10 48.43 -35.32
C LEU A 9 4.30 47.11 -35.50
N SER A 10 4.65 46.27 -36.47
CA SER A 10 5.41 45.00 -36.34
C SER A 10 4.66 43.79 -35.75
N SER A 11 4.49 42.77 -36.61
CA SER A 11 4.51 41.32 -36.32
C SER A 11 3.69 40.77 -35.14
N GLY A 12 2.46 40.34 -35.40
CA GLY A 12 1.75 39.40 -34.55
C GLY A 12 2.17 37.94 -34.85
N ARG A 13 3.23 37.46 -34.21
CA ARG A 13 3.46 36.01 -34.03
C ARG A 13 2.54 35.54 -32.90
N VAL A 14 1.65 34.60 -33.19
CA VAL A 14 0.83 33.90 -32.18
C VAL A 14 1.76 33.13 -31.24
N PRO A 15 1.68 33.28 -29.90
CA PRO A 15 2.49 32.47 -28.99
C PRO A 15 1.99 31.03 -28.93
N ALA A 16 2.95 30.13 -28.86
CA ALA A 16 2.81 28.69 -28.82
C ALA A 16 2.00 28.15 -27.63
N SER A 17 1.33 27.03 -27.89
CA SER A 17 0.71 26.07 -26.96
C SER A 17 1.30 26.07 -25.55
N VAL A 18 0.47 26.40 -24.55
CA VAL A 18 0.78 26.20 -23.13
C VAL A 18 0.90 24.70 -22.86
N ARG A 19 2.09 24.30 -22.40
CA ARG A 19 2.53 22.93 -22.11
C ARG A 19 1.57 22.18 -21.19
N THR A 20 0.87 21.20 -21.75
CA THR A 20 0.18 20.10 -21.05
C THR A 20 1.11 18.91 -20.75
N SER A 21 2.42 19.05 -21.01
CA SER A 21 3.39 17.94 -20.99
C SER A 21 3.78 17.43 -19.59
N GLY A 22 3.61 18.24 -18.53
CA GLY A 22 4.08 17.89 -17.18
C GLY A 22 3.35 16.70 -16.54
N GLY A 23 2.01 16.64 -16.64
CA GLY A 23 1.23 15.56 -16.00
C GLY A 23 1.43 14.19 -16.61
N ARG A 24 1.47 14.13 -17.94
CA ARG A 24 1.69 12.87 -18.69
C ARG A 24 3.07 12.27 -18.41
N ALA A 25 4.09 13.12 -18.25
CA ALA A 25 5.45 12.67 -17.92
C ALA A 25 5.55 12.06 -16.51
N VAL A 26 4.84 12.60 -15.52
CA VAL A 26 4.83 12.08 -14.14
C VAL A 26 4.09 10.74 -14.06
N GLY A 27 2.93 10.61 -14.72
CA GLY A 27 2.20 9.34 -14.79
C GLY A 27 3.00 8.23 -15.47
N ALA A 28 3.68 8.55 -16.57
CA ALA A 28 4.57 7.61 -17.25
C ALA A 28 5.78 7.21 -16.38
N ALA A 29 6.41 8.16 -15.69
CA ALA A 29 7.54 7.87 -14.79
C ALA A 29 7.15 6.94 -13.64
N ARG A 30 5.98 7.18 -13.02
CA ARG A 30 5.44 6.31 -11.97
C ARG A 30 5.13 4.91 -12.50
N ALA A 31 4.47 4.80 -13.64
CA ALA A 31 4.15 3.51 -14.26
C ALA A 31 5.41 2.68 -14.54
N VAL A 32 6.42 3.30 -15.15
CA VAL A 32 7.72 2.64 -15.41
C VAL A 32 8.41 2.27 -14.10
N GLY A 33 8.40 3.17 -13.11
CA GLY A 33 8.97 2.89 -11.79
C GLY A 33 8.33 1.68 -11.11
N LEU A 34 7.00 1.57 -11.10
CA LEU A 34 6.30 0.40 -10.54
C LEU A 34 6.74 -0.90 -11.23
N LEU A 35 6.78 -0.90 -12.57
CA LEU A 35 7.18 -2.09 -13.34
C LEU A 35 8.63 -2.48 -13.08
N LEU A 36 9.55 -1.50 -13.03
CA LEU A 36 10.96 -1.75 -12.71
C LEU A 36 11.15 -2.26 -11.28
N GLY A 37 10.36 -1.76 -10.32
CA GLY A 37 10.40 -2.26 -8.95
C GLY A 37 9.90 -3.69 -8.81
N VAL A 38 8.83 -4.05 -9.53
CA VAL A 38 8.34 -5.44 -9.60
C VAL A 38 9.38 -6.35 -10.28
N ALA A 39 10.03 -5.89 -11.34
CA ALA A 39 11.10 -6.63 -11.99
C ALA A 39 12.31 -6.82 -11.05
N ALA A 40 12.64 -5.80 -10.25
CA ALA A 40 13.70 -5.88 -9.25
C ALA A 40 13.34 -6.86 -8.12
N ASP A 41 12.09 -6.86 -7.63
CA ASP A 41 11.61 -7.86 -6.66
C ASP A 41 11.77 -9.27 -7.22
N ALA A 42 11.29 -9.52 -8.44
CA ALA A 42 11.43 -10.83 -9.09
C ALA A 42 12.88 -11.28 -9.30
N ALA A 43 13.81 -10.34 -9.56
CA ALA A 43 15.21 -10.65 -9.85
C ALA A 43 16.08 -10.80 -8.60
N PHE A 44 15.84 -9.99 -7.56
CA PHE A 44 16.71 -9.89 -6.39
C PHE A 44 16.07 -10.40 -5.10
N GLY A 45 14.74 -10.47 -5.05
CA GLY A 45 13.98 -10.74 -3.84
C GLY A 45 14.26 -9.71 -2.74
N ASP A 46 14.04 -10.13 -1.49
CA ASP A 46 14.32 -9.32 -0.33
C ASP A 46 15.83 -9.20 -0.06
N PRO A 47 16.32 -8.01 0.32
CA PRO A 47 17.72 -7.83 0.71
C PRO A 47 18.05 -8.65 1.98
N ARG A 48 19.05 -9.54 1.88
CA ARG A 48 19.50 -10.41 2.99
C ARG A 48 20.08 -9.65 4.19
N ARG A 49 20.57 -8.42 3.99
CA ARG A 49 21.15 -7.55 5.02
C ARG A 49 20.55 -6.17 4.89
N HIS A 50 20.42 -5.48 6.03
CA HIS A 50 19.87 -4.11 6.08
C HIS A 50 18.49 -3.99 5.43
N HIS A 51 17.62 -4.98 5.67
CA HIS A 51 16.28 -4.99 5.10
C HIS A 51 15.48 -3.76 5.56
N PRO A 52 15.01 -2.89 4.66
CA PRO A 52 14.35 -1.62 5.04
C PRO A 52 13.13 -1.83 5.94
N VAL A 53 12.29 -2.81 5.62
CA VAL A 53 11.14 -3.21 6.45
C VAL A 53 11.57 -3.70 7.84
N ALA A 54 12.64 -4.50 7.95
CA ALA A 54 13.16 -4.93 9.25
C ALA A 54 13.73 -3.75 10.06
N ALA A 55 14.42 -2.81 9.40
CA ALA A 55 14.90 -1.58 10.05
C ALA A 55 13.73 -0.72 10.57
N PHE A 56 12.65 -0.58 9.79
CA PHE A 56 11.41 0.04 10.25
C PHE A 56 10.80 -0.72 11.44
N GLY A 57 10.77 -2.06 11.39
CA GLY A 57 10.32 -2.89 12.50
C GLY A 57 11.14 -2.68 13.78
N HIS A 58 12.46 -2.58 13.68
CA HIS A 58 13.31 -2.29 14.85
C HIS A 58 13.05 -0.89 15.43
N LEU A 59 12.85 0.11 14.58
CA LEU A 59 12.44 1.45 15.00
C LEU A 59 11.06 1.41 15.69
N ALA A 60 10.12 0.66 15.13
CA ALA A 60 8.79 0.47 15.67
C ALA A 60 8.83 -0.19 17.06
N VAL A 61 9.59 -1.28 17.24
CA VAL A 61 9.82 -1.90 18.58
C VAL A 61 10.43 -0.91 19.57
N THR A 62 11.39 -0.09 19.12
CA THR A 62 12.05 0.90 19.99
C THR A 62 11.06 1.98 20.43
N ALA A 63 10.25 2.49 19.50
CA ALA A 63 9.19 3.45 19.78
C ALA A 63 8.11 2.84 20.69
N GLU A 64 7.71 1.59 20.45
CA GLU A 64 6.75 0.85 21.29
C GLU A 64 7.28 0.78 22.73
N ARG A 65 8.53 0.34 22.94
CA ARG A 65 9.13 0.26 24.29
C ARG A 65 9.16 1.61 25.01
N ALA A 66 9.35 2.70 24.28
CA ALA A 66 9.42 4.04 24.86
C ALA A 66 8.04 4.61 25.21
N CYS A 67 6.99 4.29 24.45
CA CYS A 67 5.68 4.90 24.62
C CYS A 67 4.58 3.96 25.09
N TYR A 68 4.82 2.65 25.19
CA TYR A 68 3.78 1.64 25.43
C TYR A 68 2.92 1.99 26.65
N ALA A 69 1.61 2.00 26.40
CA ALA A 69 0.59 2.05 27.43
C ALA A 69 -0.67 1.34 26.92
N GLU A 70 -1.43 0.71 27.80
CA GLU A 70 -2.68 0.02 27.47
C GLU A 70 -3.85 0.99 27.20
N ARG A 71 -3.65 1.95 26.30
CA ARG A 71 -4.56 3.03 25.96
C ARG A 71 -4.67 3.19 24.45
N HIS A 72 -5.90 3.32 23.95
CA HIS A 72 -6.14 3.54 22.52
C HIS A 72 -5.42 4.77 21.97
N LEU A 73 -5.45 5.90 22.70
CA LEU A 73 -4.83 7.15 22.24
C LEU A 73 -3.31 7.03 22.02
N VAL A 74 -2.62 6.26 22.86
CA VAL A 74 -1.17 6.04 22.72
C VAL A 74 -0.89 5.19 21.48
N GLY A 75 -1.67 4.14 21.27
CA GLY A 75 -1.63 3.32 20.06
C GLY A 75 -1.91 4.09 18.77
N VAL A 76 -2.90 5.00 18.80
CA VAL A 76 -3.23 5.90 17.69
C VAL A 76 -2.05 6.83 17.39
N ALA A 77 -1.48 7.48 18.41
CA ALA A 77 -0.33 8.36 18.25
C ALA A 77 0.89 7.61 17.69
N TYR A 78 1.18 6.43 18.22
CA TYR A 78 2.25 5.54 17.75
C TYR A 78 2.08 5.18 16.27
N THR A 79 0.89 4.70 15.89
CA THR A 79 0.58 4.30 14.52
C THR A 79 0.65 5.50 13.57
N ALA A 80 0.00 6.62 13.93
CA ALA A 80 -0.03 7.82 13.11
C ALA A 80 1.37 8.43 12.91
N ALA A 81 2.21 8.44 13.95
CA ALA A 81 3.56 8.97 13.87
C ALA A 81 4.43 8.14 12.91
N LEU A 82 4.43 6.81 13.03
CA LEU A 82 5.27 5.94 12.21
C LEU A 82 4.79 5.87 10.75
N VAL A 83 3.48 5.73 10.52
CA VAL A 83 2.90 5.76 9.17
C VAL A 83 3.08 7.14 8.53
N GLY A 84 2.86 8.21 9.30
CA GLY A 84 3.07 9.59 8.86
C GLY A 84 4.52 9.87 8.50
N ALA A 85 5.48 9.36 9.28
CA ALA A 85 6.91 9.47 8.97
C ALA A 85 7.27 8.73 7.67
N ALA A 86 6.78 7.49 7.49
CA ALA A 86 7.01 6.73 6.25
C ALA A 86 6.41 7.45 5.01
N ALA A 87 5.19 7.97 5.14
CA ALA A 87 4.54 8.78 4.10
C ALA A 87 5.33 10.06 3.80
N ALA A 88 5.84 10.74 4.84
CA ALA A 88 6.63 11.96 4.70
C ALA A 88 7.95 11.70 3.97
N VAL A 89 8.66 10.61 4.29
CA VAL A 89 9.84 10.17 3.55
C VAL A 89 9.49 9.93 2.09
N GLY A 90 8.39 9.24 1.79
CA GLY A 90 7.94 9.02 0.41
C GLY A 90 7.62 10.33 -0.32
N GLY A 91 7.03 11.30 0.38
CA GLY A 91 6.75 12.63 -0.15
C GLY A 91 8.02 13.44 -0.41
N LEU A 92 9.08 13.26 0.37
CA LEU A 92 10.39 13.86 0.11
C LEU A 92 11.05 13.23 -1.12
N VAL A 93 10.96 11.91 -1.30
CA VAL A 93 11.47 11.20 -2.49
C VAL A 93 10.77 11.70 -3.76
N GLU A 94 9.44 11.82 -3.76
CA GLU A 94 8.72 12.36 -4.93
C GLU A 94 9.08 13.82 -5.21
N ARG A 95 9.20 14.66 -4.17
CA ARG A 95 9.60 16.06 -4.31
C ARG A 95 11.00 16.20 -4.88
N ALA A 96 11.96 15.37 -4.43
CA ALA A 96 13.33 15.36 -4.95
C ALA A 96 13.39 14.98 -6.45
N GLY A 97 12.44 14.16 -6.91
CA GLY A 97 12.29 13.82 -8.32
C GLY A 97 11.55 14.85 -9.16
N HIS A 98 10.98 15.92 -8.58
CA HIS A 98 10.15 16.86 -9.33
C HIS A 98 10.92 17.51 -10.50
N GLY A 99 10.39 17.38 -11.72
CA GLY A 99 11.04 17.87 -12.94
C GLY A 99 12.17 16.99 -13.49
N ARG A 100 12.50 15.86 -12.86
CA ARG A 100 13.58 14.92 -13.26
C ARG A 100 13.03 13.50 -13.41
N ALA A 101 12.59 13.14 -14.61
CA ALA A 101 11.92 11.86 -14.87
C ALA A 101 12.73 10.64 -14.39
N THR A 102 14.05 10.63 -14.62
CA THR A 102 14.94 9.55 -14.15
C THR A 102 14.95 9.39 -12.64
N VAL A 103 14.96 10.49 -11.88
CA VAL A 103 14.92 10.44 -10.40
C VAL A 103 13.56 9.94 -9.91
N GLN A 104 12.46 10.33 -10.58
CA GLN A 104 11.12 9.82 -10.24
C GLN A 104 10.99 8.32 -10.49
N VAL A 105 11.45 7.86 -11.66
CA VAL A 105 11.46 6.44 -12.03
C VAL A 105 12.30 5.66 -11.01
N ALA A 106 13.54 6.10 -10.74
CA ALA A 106 14.42 5.42 -9.81
C ALA A 106 13.87 5.40 -8.38
N GLY A 107 13.33 6.53 -7.89
CA GLY A 107 12.73 6.62 -6.57
C GLY A 107 11.49 5.73 -6.42
N THR A 108 10.63 5.68 -7.44
CA THR A 108 9.46 4.81 -7.45
C THR A 108 9.84 3.33 -7.55
N ALA A 109 10.81 2.98 -8.42
CA ALA A 109 11.28 1.61 -8.57
C ALA A 109 11.92 1.09 -7.28
N LEU A 110 12.81 1.89 -6.66
CA LEU A 110 13.44 1.54 -5.40
C LEU A 110 12.40 1.36 -4.30
N ALA A 111 11.46 2.32 -4.15
CA ALA A 111 10.40 2.20 -3.16
C ALA A 111 9.51 0.98 -3.38
N THR A 112 9.16 0.69 -4.63
CA THR A 112 8.34 -0.47 -5.00
C THR A 112 9.06 -1.78 -4.64
N TRP A 113 10.33 -1.92 -5.03
CA TRP A 113 11.14 -3.09 -4.67
C TRP A 113 11.25 -3.28 -3.15
N MET A 114 11.45 -2.19 -2.39
CA MET A 114 11.59 -2.27 -0.93
C MET A 114 10.32 -2.71 -0.19
N VAL A 115 9.14 -2.46 -0.76
CA VAL A 115 7.86 -2.73 -0.08
C VAL A 115 7.17 -4.00 -0.55
N LEU A 116 7.49 -4.49 -1.75
CA LEU A 116 7.00 -5.75 -2.25
C LEU A 116 7.63 -6.91 -1.48
N GLY A 117 6.95 -8.05 -1.48
CA GLY A 117 7.47 -9.33 -0.96
C GLY A 117 7.02 -10.51 -1.82
N GLY A 118 6.74 -10.28 -3.10
CA GLY A 118 6.16 -11.28 -3.99
C GLY A 118 7.14 -12.41 -4.32
N ALA A 119 8.41 -12.05 -4.57
CA ALA A 119 9.46 -13.03 -4.81
C ALA A 119 9.71 -13.93 -3.58
N SER A 120 9.87 -13.34 -2.39
CA SER A 120 10.07 -14.09 -1.15
C SER A 120 8.88 -14.99 -0.80
N LEU A 121 7.65 -14.49 -0.98
CA LEU A 121 6.43 -15.30 -0.78
C LEU A 121 6.43 -16.52 -1.70
N ALA A 122 6.76 -16.32 -2.99
CA ALA A 122 6.77 -17.39 -3.96
C ALA A 122 7.93 -18.38 -3.72
N GLU A 123 9.09 -17.90 -3.25
CA GLU A 123 10.23 -18.76 -2.88
C GLU A 123 9.88 -19.65 -1.69
N GLU A 124 9.40 -19.07 -0.60
CA GLU A 124 9.07 -19.82 0.63
C GLU A 124 7.88 -20.77 0.39
N GLY A 125 6.86 -20.34 -0.34
CA GLY A 125 5.73 -21.19 -0.72
C GLY A 125 6.17 -22.39 -1.59
N ALA A 126 7.04 -22.16 -2.58
CA ALA A 126 7.56 -23.24 -3.43
C ALA A 126 8.50 -24.18 -2.66
N ALA A 127 9.29 -23.64 -1.73
CA ALA A 127 10.15 -24.46 -0.87
C ALA A 127 9.33 -25.33 0.08
N MET A 128 8.25 -24.79 0.65
CA MET A 128 7.30 -25.55 1.45
C MET A 128 6.62 -26.64 0.62
N ALA A 129 6.13 -26.33 -0.58
CA ALA A 129 5.51 -27.32 -1.45
C ALA A 129 6.45 -28.51 -1.73
N ARG A 130 7.73 -28.25 -2.02
CA ARG A 130 8.74 -29.30 -2.20
C ARG A 130 8.96 -30.14 -0.94
N ALA A 131 8.99 -29.52 0.25
CA ALA A 131 9.15 -30.25 1.51
C ALA A 131 7.94 -31.16 1.78
N LEU A 132 6.73 -30.67 1.55
CA LEU A 132 5.50 -31.44 1.72
C LEU A 132 5.37 -32.58 0.71
N ASP A 133 5.74 -32.36 -0.54
CA ASP A 133 5.75 -33.39 -1.60
C ASP A 133 6.75 -34.52 -1.29
N ALA A 134 7.90 -34.17 -0.69
CA ALA A 134 8.89 -35.12 -0.21
C ALA A 134 8.52 -35.82 1.12
N GLY A 135 7.42 -35.41 1.78
CA GLY A 135 7.05 -35.90 3.10
C GLY A 135 7.99 -35.46 4.24
N ASP A 136 8.83 -34.45 4.01
CA ASP A 136 9.81 -33.92 4.97
C ASP A 136 9.14 -32.94 5.95
N LEU A 137 8.47 -33.52 6.95
CA LEU A 137 7.75 -32.77 7.98
C LEU A 137 8.65 -31.88 8.83
N ASP A 138 9.87 -32.30 9.11
CA ASP A 138 10.78 -31.51 9.96
C ASP A 138 11.22 -30.23 9.24
N SER A 139 11.58 -30.35 7.95
CA SER A 139 11.85 -29.18 7.11
C SER A 139 10.61 -28.28 6.99
N ALA A 140 9.42 -28.86 6.80
CA ALA A 140 8.17 -28.10 6.76
C ALA A 140 7.90 -27.33 8.08
N ARG A 141 8.11 -27.97 9.24
CA ARG A 141 7.93 -27.32 10.56
C ARG A 141 8.86 -26.12 10.76
N THR A 142 10.13 -26.25 10.39
CA THR A 142 11.10 -25.14 10.53
C THR A 142 10.80 -23.97 9.60
N ARG A 143 10.11 -24.22 8.49
CA ARG A 143 9.77 -23.19 7.49
C ARG A 143 8.45 -22.50 7.75
N LEU A 144 7.45 -23.20 8.31
CA LEU A 144 6.09 -22.69 8.47
C LEU A 144 6.02 -21.30 9.12
N PRO A 145 6.82 -20.96 10.16
CA PRO A 145 6.79 -19.63 10.78
C PRO A 145 7.16 -18.47 9.85
N ARG A 146 7.80 -18.75 8.70
CA ARG A 146 8.14 -17.75 7.67
C ARG A 146 6.94 -17.36 6.81
N LEU A 147 5.92 -18.23 6.76
CA LEU A 147 4.69 -18.01 5.99
C LEU A 147 3.52 -17.65 6.90
N CYS A 148 3.36 -18.30 8.05
CA CYS A 148 2.23 -18.03 8.94
C CYS A 148 2.56 -18.26 10.41
N GLY A 149 1.82 -17.56 11.30
CA GLY A 149 2.01 -17.65 12.76
C GLY A 149 1.33 -18.85 13.44
N ARG A 150 1.09 -19.95 12.72
CA ARG A 150 0.47 -21.17 13.29
C ARG A 150 1.50 -22.04 13.98
N ASP A 151 1.06 -22.81 14.96
CA ASP A 151 1.92 -23.77 15.66
C ASP A 151 2.27 -24.95 14.72
N PRO A 152 3.54 -25.09 14.27
CA PRO A 152 3.93 -26.14 13.33
C PRO A 152 3.80 -27.56 13.93
N ASP A 153 3.92 -27.69 15.24
CA ASP A 153 3.87 -29.00 15.91
C ASP A 153 2.44 -29.55 15.99
N SER A 154 1.45 -28.66 15.86
CA SER A 154 0.03 -29.00 15.88
C SER A 154 -0.54 -29.45 14.52
N LEU A 155 0.25 -29.38 13.45
CA LEU A 155 -0.20 -29.58 12.07
C LEU A 155 0.39 -30.86 11.46
N ASP A 156 -0.46 -31.61 10.76
CA ASP A 156 -0.05 -32.67 9.85
C ASP A 156 0.25 -32.09 8.44
N LEU A 157 0.66 -32.94 7.50
CA LEU A 157 1.00 -32.52 6.13
C LEU A 157 -0.14 -31.73 5.46
N ALA A 158 -1.38 -32.22 5.59
CA ALA A 158 -2.56 -31.57 5.01
C ALA A 158 -2.87 -30.23 5.71
N GLY A 159 -2.70 -30.17 7.03
CA GLY A 159 -2.83 -28.96 7.83
C GLY A 159 -1.79 -27.90 7.45
N MET A 160 -0.55 -28.31 7.18
CA MET A 160 0.52 -27.44 6.69
C MET A 160 0.24 -26.93 5.27
N ALA A 161 -0.15 -27.81 4.34
CA ALA A 161 -0.53 -27.41 2.98
C ALA A 161 -1.67 -26.39 3.01
N ARG A 162 -2.74 -26.66 3.77
CA ARG A 162 -3.86 -25.73 3.97
C ARG A 162 -3.39 -24.38 4.51
N ALA A 163 -2.60 -24.39 5.59
CA ALA A 163 -2.09 -23.17 6.21
C ALA A 163 -1.26 -22.32 5.25
N CYS A 164 -0.44 -22.98 4.42
CA CYS A 164 0.41 -22.30 3.47
C CYS A 164 -0.39 -21.74 2.30
N VAL A 165 -1.42 -22.45 1.80
CA VAL A 165 -2.30 -21.92 0.75
C VAL A 165 -3.07 -20.69 1.25
N GLU A 166 -3.60 -20.73 2.48
CA GLU A 166 -4.28 -19.59 3.10
C GLU A 166 -3.34 -18.39 3.23
N SER A 167 -2.12 -18.62 3.73
CA SER A 167 -1.10 -17.56 3.85
C SER A 167 -0.65 -17.01 2.49
N VAL A 168 -0.45 -17.87 1.48
CA VAL A 168 -0.10 -17.41 0.13
C VAL A 168 -1.23 -16.56 -0.45
N ALA A 169 -2.49 -16.94 -0.25
CA ALA A 169 -3.63 -16.14 -0.72
C ALA A 169 -3.67 -14.76 -0.03
N GLU A 170 -3.60 -14.73 1.30
CA GLU A 170 -3.62 -13.48 2.09
C GLU A 170 -2.43 -12.57 1.71
N ASN A 171 -1.20 -13.09 1.73
CA ASN A 171 -0.01 -12.31 1.41
C ASN A 171 0.10 -11.91 -0.07
N THR A 172 -0.59 -12.59 -0.98
CA THR A 172 -0.70 -12.10 -2.37
C THR A 172 -1.43 -10.76 -2.42
N SER A 173 -2.47 -10.58 -1.61
CA SER A 173 -3.09 -9.27 -1.44
C SER A 173 -2.14 -8.29 -0.78
N ASP A 174 -1.58 -8.67 0.37
CA ASP A 174 -0.97 -7.70 1.27
C ASP A 174 0.47 -7.34 0.92
N ALA A 175 1.24 -8.28 0.39
CA ALA A 175 2.64 -8.06 0.02
C ALA A 175 2.83 -7.70 -1.47
N VAL A 176 1.78 -7.79 -2.29
CA VAL A 176 1.88 -7.55 -3.75
C VAL A 176 0.80 -6.60 -4.26
N VAL A 177 -0.48 -6.98 -4.20
CA VAL A 177 -1.56 -6.19 -4.82
C VAL A 177 -1.73 -4.84 -4.12
N ALA A 178 -1.78 -4.82 -2.79
CA ALA A 178 -2.04 -3.62 -2.03
C ALA A 178 -0.94 -2.56 -2.13
N PRO A 179 0.37 -2.89 -2.00
CA PRO A 179 1.42 -1.92 -2.28
C PRO A 179 1.32 -1.34 -3.69
N LEU A 180 1.05 -2.16 -4.71
CA LEU A 180 0.93 -1.70 -6.10
C LEU A 180 -0.27 -0.77 -6.31
N VAL A 181 -1.42 -1.08 -5.70
CA VAL A 181 -2.62 -0.22 -5.76
C VAL A 181 -2.33 1.14 -5.12
N TRP A 182 -1.76 1.15 -3.92
CA TRP A 182 -1.41 2.41 -3.23
C TRP A 182 -0.28 3.16 -3.94
N GLY A 183 0.66 2.45 -4.56
CA GLY A 183 1.70 3.04 -5.41
C GLY A 183 1.15 3.68 -6.68
N ALA A 184 0.15 3.09 -7.33
CA ALA A 184 -0.50 3.69 -8.48
C ALA A 184 -1.26 4.97 -8.10
N VAL A 185 -2.05 4.90 -7.02
CA VAL A 185 -2.92 5.99 -6.56
C VAL A 185 -2.11 7.13 -5.94
N ALA A 186 -1.31 6.82 -4.93
CA ALA A 186 -0.63 7.81 -4.08
C ALA A 186 0.90 7.87 -4.28
N GLY A 187 1.47 7.06 -5.18
CA GLY A 187 2.90 7.11 -5.50
C GLY A 187 3.79 6.55 -4.40
N VAL A 188 5.01 7.08 -4.30
CA VAL A 188 5.97 6.68 -3.26
C VAL A 188 5.44 6.87 -1.83
N PRO A 189 4.73 7.98 -1.49
CA PRO A 189 4.06 8.08 -0.20
C PRO A 189 3.11 6.91 0.07
N GLY A 190 2.32 6.49 -0.93
CA GLY A 190 1.39 5.37 -0.83
C GLY A 190 2.10 4.04 -0.59
N LEU A 191 3.16 3.75 -1.35
CA LEU A 191 3.99 2.54 -1.19
C LEU A 191 4.51 2.41 0.24
N LEU A 192 5.19 3.45 0.74
CA LEU A 192 5.83 3.41 2.06
C LEU A 192 4.81 3.46 3.20
N ALA A 193 3.76 4.27 3.08
CA ALA A 193 2.72 4.36 4.10
C ALA A 193 1.97 3.02 4.25
N TYR A 194 1.57 2.40 3.13
CA TYR A 194 0.90 1.12 3.17
C TYR A 194 1.80 0.04 3.79
N ARG A 195 3.07 -0.05 3.39
CA ARG A 195 3.98 -1.03 3.98
C ARG A 195 4.19 -0.82 5.46
N ALA A 196 4.26 0.44 5.91
CA ALA A 196 4.28 0.76 7.33
C ALA A 196 3.01 0.29 8.05
N VAL A 197 1.82 0.54 7.49
CA VAL A 197 0.55 0.07 8.05
C VAL A 197 0.55 -1.46 8.21
N ASN A 198 0.85 -2.19 7.14
CA ASN A 198 0.89 -3.65 7.12
C ASN A 198 1.93 -4.22 8.11
N THR A 199 3.11 -3.59 8.20
CA THR A 199 4.14 -4.00 9.16
C THR A 199 3.70 -3.78 10.61
N LEU A 200 3.06 -2.64 10.91
CA LEU A 200 2.58 -2.35 12.25
C LEU A 200 1.43 -3.28 12.66
N ASP A 201 0.54 -3.66 11.74
CA ASP A 201 -0.49 -4.66 12.03
C ASP A 201 0.12 -6.02 12.40
N ALA A 202 1.08 -6.51 11.61
CA ALA A 202 1.79 -7.75 11.90
C ALA A 202 2.52 -7.72 13.27
N MET A 203 3.01 -6.55 13.69
CA MET A 203 3.76 -6.41 14.94
C MET A 203 2.91 -6.20 16.19
N VAL A 204 1.83 -5.41 16.09
CA VAL A 204 1.01 -5.02 17.26
C VAL A 204 -0.49 -5.14 17.02
N GLY A 205 -0.97 -5.34 15.79
CA GLY A 205 -2.40 -5.41 15.49
C GLY A 205 -3.05 -6.78 15.77
N TYR A 206 -2.25 -7.83 15.94
CA TYR A 206 -2.76 -9.17 16.25
C TYR A 206 -3.46 -9.26 17.62
N ARG A 207 -4.34 -10.25 17.76
CA ARG A 207 -5.12 -10.48 18.99
C ARG A 207 -4.18 -10.91 20.12
N SER A 208 -3.93 -9.99 21.05
CA SER A 208 -3.10 -10.21 22.23
C SER A 208 -3.65 -9.43 23.43
N PRO A 209 -3.63 -9.98 24.66
CA PRO A 209 -3.95 -9.22 25.86
C PRO A 209 -3.14 -7.93 25.97
N ARG A 210 -1.84 -7.97 25.62
CA ARG A 210 -0.93 -6.82 25.61
C ARG A 210 -1.36 -5.76 24.60
N TYR A 211 -1.68 -6.15 23.38
CA TYR A 211 -1.94 -5.19 22.29
C TYR A 211 -3.41 -4.85 22.05
N ARG A 212 -4.36 -5.44 22.79
CA ARG A 212 -5.80 -5.22 22.58
C ARG A 212 -6.21 -3.76 22.46
N ARG A 213 -5.63 -2.86 23.27
CA ARG A 213 -5.89 -1.41 23.23
C ARG A 213 -4.85 -0.63 22.43
N PHE A 214 -3.57 -0.99 22.58
CA PHE A 214 -2.45 -0.30 21.93
C PHE A 214 -2.42 -0.54 20.41
N GLY A 215 -2.58 -1.79 19.98
CA GLY A 215 -2.56 -2.20 18.58
C GLY A 215 -3.83 -1.90 17.79
N TRP A 216 -4.91 -1.47 18.46
CA TRP A 216 -6.23 -1.30 17.83
C TRP A 216 -6.19 -0.38 16.61
N ALA A 217 -5.40 0.70 16.66
CA ALA A 217 -5.30 1.65 15.55
C ALA A 217 -4.57 1.05 14.34
N ALA A 218 -3.51 0.27 14.55
CA ALA A 218 -2.78 -0.41 13.49
C ALA A 218 -3.69 -1.42 12.77
N ALA A 219 -4.38 -2.27 13.53
CA ALA A 219 -5.31 -3.26 12.98
C ALA A 219 -6.46 -2.63 12.18
N ARG A 220 -7.06 -1.54 12.69
CA ARG A 220 -8.16 -0.87 11.97
C ARG A 220 -7.69 -0.14 10.73
N LEU A 221 -6.50 0.46 10.79
CA LEU A 221 -5.94 1.15 9.64
C LEU A 221 -5.55 0.16 8.54
N ASP A 222 -5.00 -1.00 8.90
CA ASP A 222 -4.72 -2.08 7.94
C ASP A 222 -6.01 -2.64 7.32
N ASP A 223 -7.01 -2.96 8.16
CA ASP A 223 -8.32 -3.39 7.70
C ASP A 223 -8.89 -2.44 6.64
N LEU A 224 -8.81 -1.12 6.89
CA LEU A 224 -9.28 -0.09 5.96
C LEU A 224 -8.41 0.01 4.71
N ALA A 225 -7.08 -0.02 4.85
CA ALA A 225 -6.13 0.11 3.75
C ALA A 225 -6.22 -1.07 2.78
N ASN A 226 -6.64 -2.25 3.25
CA ASN A 226 -6.79 -3.47 2.46
C ASN A 226 -8.21 -3.71 1.90
N LEU A 227 -9.20 -2.85 2.19
CA LEU A 227 -10.57 -3.02 1.66
C LEU A 227 -10.62 -3.08 0.14
N LEU A 228 -10.01 -2.11 -0.54
CA LEU A 228 -9.97 -2.07 -2.00
C LEU A 228 -8.98 -3.11 -2.56
N PRO A 229 -7.72 -3.19 -2.08
CA PRO A 229 -6.76 -4.17 -2.57
C PRO A 229 -7.19 -5.63 -2.49
N SER A 230 -7.78 -6.07 -1.37
CA SER A 230 -8.22 -7.47 -1.20
C SER A 230 -9.28 -7.88 -2.22
N ARG A 231 -10.20 -6.96 -2.56
CA ARG A 231 -11.21 -7.17 -3.60
C ARG A 231 -10.59 -7.16 -4.99
N ALA A 232 -9.65 -6.25 -5.25
CA ALA A 232 -8.89 -6.26 -6.50
C ALA A 232 -8.12 -7.58 -6.67
N ALA A 233 -7.48 -8.07 -5.60
CA ALA A 233 -6.80 -9.37 -5.58
C ALA A 233 -7.78 -10.50 -5.88
N ALA A 234 -8.95 -10.56 -5.25
CA ALA A 234 -9.97 -11.58 -5.53
C ALA A 234 -10.50 -11.55 -6.99
N VAL A 235 -10.66 -10.36 -7.57
CA VAL A 235 -10.97 -10.21 -9.01
C VAL A 235 -9.84 -10.77 -9.86
N LEU A 236 -8.59 -10.39 -9.57
CA LEU A 236 -7.43 -10.90 -10.30
C LEU A 236 -7.29 -12.41 -10.16
N THR A 237 -7.52 -12.98 -8.98
CA THR A 237 -7.59 -14.44 -8.76
C THR A 237 -8.62 -15.08 -9.68
N THR A 238 -9.82 -14.51 -9.77
CA THR A 238 -10.89 -15.02 -10.64
C THR A 238 -10.47 -15.01 -12.11
N LEU A 239 -9.84 -13.92 -12.58
CA LEU A 239 -9.42 -13.78 -13.97
C LEU A 239 -8.19 -14.65 -14.30
N CYS A 240 -7.28 -14.82 -13.35
CA CYS A 240 -6.01 -15.52 -13.55
C CYS A 240 -6.08 -17.02 -13.26
N ALA A 241 -7.12 -17.51 -12.57
CA ALA A 241 -7.27 -18.92 -12.22
C ALA A 241 -7.05 -19.89 -13.41
N PRO A 242 -7.59 -19.65 -14.63
CA PRO A 242 -7.38 -20.57 -15.76
C PRO A 242 -5.92 -20.72 -16.19
N LEU A 243 -5.08 -19.72 -15.91
CA LEU A 243 -3.66 -19.72 -16.29
C LEU A 243 -2.82 -20.73 -15.48
N VAL A 244 -3.37 -21.24 -14.37
CA VAL A 244 -2.75 -22.28 -13.52
C VAL A 244 -3.62 -23.55 -13.46
N GLY A 245 -4.43 -23.76 -14.50
CA GLY A 245 -5.37 -24.88 -14.59
C GLY A 245 -6.50 -24.82 -13.57
N GLY A 246 -6.79 -23.65 -12.99
CA GLY A 246 -7.86 -23.42 -12.03
C GLY A 246 -9.18 -22.97 -12.65
N SER A 247 -10.20 -22.83 -11.83
CA SER A 247 -11.58 -22.49 -12.23
C SER A 247 -11.93 -21.04 -11.93
N ALA A 248 -12.00 -20.19 -12.97
CA ALA A 248 -12.50 -18.82 -12.84
C ALA A 248 -13.93 -18.78 -12.30
N ARG A 249 -14.79 -19.70 -12.79
CA ARG A 249 -16.17 -19.83 -12.32
C ARG A 249 -16.22 -20.23 -10.84
N GLY A 250 -15.40 -21.21 -10.44
CA GLY A 250 -15.28 -21.65 -9.07
C GLY A 250 -14.82 -20.53 -8.14
N ALA A 251 -13.76 -19.80 -8.53
CA ALA A 251 -13.24 -18.65 -7.80
C ALA A 251 -14.34 -17.60 -7.53
N TRP A 252 -15.07 -17.18 -8.56
CA TRP A 252 -16.16 -16.22 -8.44
C TRP A 252 -17.29 -16.72 -7.53
N GLN A 253 -17.75 -17.96 -7.73
CA GLN A 253 -18.86 -18.53 -6.97
C GLN A 253 -18.52 -18.64 -5.48
N VAL A 254 -17.34 -19.17 -5.15
CA VAL A 254 -16.89 -19.33 -3.77
C VAL A 254 -16.63 -17.98 -3.13
N TRP A 255 -15.95 -17.06 -3.82
CA TRP A 255 -15.72 -15.70 -3.32
C TRP A 255 -17.03 -15.01 -2.93
N ARG A 256 -18.04 -15.08 -3.81
CA ARG A 256 -19.37 -14.48 -3.57
C ARG A 256 -20.13 -15.13 -2.43
N ARG A 257 -19.98 -16.45 -2.23
CA ARG A 257 -20.73 -17.24 -1.26
C ARG A 257 -20.11 -17.18 0.14
N ASP A 258 -18.78 -17.28 0.24
CA ASP A 258 -18.11 -17.63 1.50
C ASP A 258 -17.31 -16.48 2.12
N ALA A 259 -16.85 -15.50 1.35
CA ALA A 259 -15.90 -14.49 1.83
C ALA A 259 -16.41 -13.69 3.04
N ALA A 260 -17.71 -13.39 3.08
CA ALA A 260 -18.33 -12.63 4.17
C ALA A 260 -18.38 -13.39 5.51
N ALA A 261 -18.22 -14.72 5.50
CA ALA A 261 -18.17 -15.51 6.72
C ALA A 261 -16.83 -15.36 7.45
N HIS A 262 -15.77 -14.94 6.75
CA HIS A 262 -14.43 -14.82 7.31
C HIS A 262 -14.35 -13.67 8.34
N PRO A 263 -13.67 -13.86 9.49
CA PRO A 263 -13.57 -12.83 10.53
C PRO A 263 -12.85 -11.55 10.06
N SER A 264 -11.87 -11.69 9.16
CA SER A 264 -11.20 -10.54 8.53
C SER A 264 -12.00 -10.11 7.29
N PRO A 265 -12.31 -8.80 7.16
CA PRO A 265 -13.04 -8.27 6.01
C PRO A 265 -12.27 -8.38 4.68
N ASN A 266 -10.96 -8.62 4.76
CA ASN A 266 -10.02 -8.61 3.64
C ASN A 266 -9.53 -10.01 3.29
N ALA A 267 -8.99 -10.76 4.24
CA ALA A 267 -8.42 -12.08 3.99
C ALA A 267 -9.47 -13.05 3.39
N GLY A 268 -10.72 -12.97 3.87
CA GLY A 268 -11.82 -13.78 3.33
C GLY A 268 -12.10 -13.57 1.85
N GLN A 269 -11.83 -12.37 1.32
CA GLN A 269 -12.02 -12.08 -0.11
C GLN A 269 -11.09 -12.95 -0.96
N VAL A 270 -9.82 -12.99 -0.57
CA VAL A 270 -8.74 -13.59 -1.36
C VAL A 270 -8.65 -15.08 -1.10
N GLU A 271 -8.74 -15.51 0.17
CA GLU A 271 -8.76 -16.93 0.53
C GLU A 271 -9.94 -17.67 -0.12
N ALA A 272 -11.15 -17.08 -0.11
CA ALA A 272 -12.31 -17.70 -0.76
C ALA A 272 -12.14 -17.76 -2.28
N ALA A 273 -11.58 -16.72 -2.90
CA ALA A 273 -11.28 -16.74 -4.33
C ALA A 273 -10.24 -17.81 -4.68
N PHE A 274 -9.19 -17.98 -3.87
CA PHE A 274 -8.18 -19.04 -4.05
C PHE A 274 -8.78 -20.43 -3.85
N ALA A 275 -9.59 -20.63 -2.80
CA ALA A 275 -10.27 -21.90 -2.54
C ALA A 275 -11.14 -22.32 -3.73
N GLY A 276 -11.91 -21.39 -4.30
CA GLY A 276 -12.70 -21.65 -5.50
C GLY A 276 -11.88 -21.81 -6.78
N ALA A 277 -10.78 -21.07 -6.94
CA ALA A 277 -9.88 -21.16 -8.08
C ALA A 277 -9.20 -22.53 -8.17
N LEU A 278 -8.77 -23.06 -7.02
CA LEU A 278 -8.05 -24.31 -6.92
C LEU A 278 -8.97 -25.52 -6.66
N GLU A 279 -10.27 -25.29 -6.46
CA GLU A 279 -11.31 -26.30 -6.18
C GLU A 279 -11.01 -27.12 -4.90
N ILE A 280 -10.55 -26.40 -3.88
CA ILE A 280 -10.15 -26.93 -2.57
C ILE A 280 -10.98 -26.31 -1.44
N ARG A 281 -10.92 -26.97 -0.29
CA ARG A 281 -11.55 -26.51 0.95
C ARG A 281 -10.51 -25.92 1.91
N LEU A 282 -10.66 -24.64 2.24
CA LEU A 282 -9.88 -23.92 3.26
C LEU A 282 -10.70 -23.71 4.54
N GLY A 283 -10.03 -23.25 5.59
CA GLY A 283 -10.60 -22.97 6.90
C GLY A 283 -10.76 -24.21 7.80
N GLY A 284 -11.63 -24.12 8.80
CA GLY A 284 -11.81 -25.12 9.83
C GLY A 284 -10.98 -24.86 11.10
N ARG A 285 -10.73 -25.93 11.88
CA ARG A 285 -9.98 -25.83 13.15
C ARG A 285 -8.54 -25.38 12.87
N THR A 286 -8.17 -24.26 13.48
CA THR A 286 -6.85 -23.62 13.35
C THR A 286 -6.27 -23.37 14.74
N VAL A 287 -5.05 -23.85 14.98
CA VAL A 287 -4.38 -23.72 16.29
C VAL A 287 -3.31 -22.64 16.20
N TYR A 288 -3.40 -21.67 17.09
CA TYR A 288 -2.41 -20.61 17.29
C TYR A 288 -1.79 -20.72 18.68
N PRO A 289 -0.61 -20.11 18.92
CA PRO A 289 -0.01 -20.07 20.26
C PRO A 289 -0.92 -19.47 21.34
N HIS A 290 -1.87 -18.61 20.96
CA HIS A 290 -2.80 -17.92 21.85
C HIS A 290 -4.18 -18.58 21.95
N GLY A 291 -4.43 -19.69 21.24
CA GLY A 291 -5.69 -20.41 21.31
C GLY A 291 -6.08 -21.14 20.02
N THR A 292 -7.17 -21.90 20.08
CA THR A 292 -7.77 -22.56 18.92
C THR A 292 -8.93 -21.72 18.39
N GLU A 293 -8.92 -21.44 17.09
CA GLU A 293 -10.01 -20.76 16.39
C GLU A 293 -10.70 -21.72 15.42
N GLN A 294 -12.03 -21.66 15.36
CA GLN A 294 -12.81 -22.34 14.33
C GLN A 294 -13.06 -21.35 13.19
N ARG A 295 -12.25 -21.43 12.12
CA ARG A 295 -12.43 -20.62 10.93
C ARG A 295 -13.60 -21.15 10.09
N PRO A 296 -14.38 -20.28 9.44
CA PRO A 296 -15.41 -20.73 8.51
C PRO A 296 -14.77 -21.53 7.39
N VAL A 297 -15.51 -22.50 6.87
CA VAL A 297 -15.06 -23.28 5.72
C VAL A 297 -15.24 -22.42 4.47
N LEU A 298 -14.16 -22.23 3.70
CA LEU A 298 -14.18 -21.52 2.43
C LEU A 298 -13.97 -22.54 1.30
N GLY A 299 -14.79 -22.46 0.25
CA GLY A 299 -14.71 -23.36 -0.89
C GLY A 299 -15.40 -24.69 -0.65
N HIS A 300 -14.97 -25.69 -1.41
CA HIS A 300 -15.51 -27.05 -1.38
C HIS A 300 -14.45 -28.03 -1.92
N GLY A 301 -14.69 -29.32 -1.73
CA GLY A 301 -13.77 -30.36 -2.19
C GLY A 301 -12.82 -30.86 -1.10
N ARG A 302 -11.64 -31.31 -1.54
CA ARG A 302 -10.65 -31.96 -0.68
C ARG A 302 -9.82 -30.95 0.11
N THR A 303 -9.17 -31.43 1.16
CA THR A 303 -8.14 -30.67 1.87
C THR A 303 -6.94 -30.46 0.92
N PRO A 304 -6.26 -29.30 0.96
CA PRO A 304 -5.13 -29.02 0.08
C PRO A 304 -3.95 -29.97 0.30
N ASP A 305 -3.19 -30.20 -0.76
CA ASP A 305 -1.91 -30.92 -0.75
C ASP A 305 -0.76 -30.04 -1.27
N ALA A 306 0.43 -30.63 -1.44
CA ALA A 306 1.61 -29.94 -1.95
C ALA A 306 1.44 -29.42 -3.39
N GLY A 307 0.67 -30.13 -4.22
CA GLY A 307 0.36 -29.73 -5.59
C GLY A 307 -0.53 -28.49 -5.62
N ASP A 308 -1.52 -28.40 -4.73
CA ASP A 308 -2.36 -27.21 -4.60
C ASP A 308 -1.56 -26.00 -4.10
N LEU A 309 -0.61 -26.21 -3.19
CA LEU A 309 0.31 -25.14 -2.76
C LEU A 309 1.18 -24.65 -3.92
N THR A 310 1.69 -25.56 -4.75
CA THR A 310 2.45 -25.20 -5.95
C THR A 310 1.61 -24.33 -6.89
N ARG A 311 0.39 -24.76 -7.19
CA ARG A 311 -0.56 -23.98 -8.02
C ARG A 311 -0.94 -22.65 -7.38
N GLY A 312 -1.08 -22.59 -6.06
CA GLY A 312 -1.32 -21.35 -5.31
C GLY A 312 -0.18 -20.34 -5.45
N VAL A 313 1.07 -20.81 -5.40
CA VAL A 313 2.27 -19.98 -5.64
C VAL A 313 2.32 -19.49 -7.08
N GLU A 314 2.02 -20.35 -8.06
CA GLU A 314 1.94 -19.94 -9.47
C GLU A 314 0.86 -18.88 -9.68
N LEU A 315 -0.32 -19.07 -9.07
CA LEU A 315 -1.42 -18.11 -9.13
C LEU A 315 -1.02 -16.77 -8.53
N SER A 316 -0.33 -16.77 -7.39
CA SER A 316 0.22 -15.58 -6.75
C SER A 316 1.15 -14.79 -7.70
N ARG A 317 2.06 -15.48 -8.40
CA ARG A 317 2.96 -14.85 -9.38
C ARG A 317 2.19 -14.21 -10.53
N VAL A 318 1.21 -14.93 -11.09
CA VAL A 318 0.38 -14.42 -12.19
C VAL A 318 -0.44 -13.21 -11.76
N ILE A 319 -1.05 -13.26 -10.57
CA ILE A 319 -1.76 -12.13 -9.97
C ILE A 319 -0.83 -10.93 -9.79
N GLY A 320 0.41 -11.15 -9.31
CA GLY A 320 1.41 -10.09 -9.16
C GLY A 320 1.74 -9.38 -10.47
N LEU A 321 1.94 -10.15 -11.55
CA LEU A 321 2.19 -9.60 -12.88
C LEU A 321 0.96 -8.83 -13.41
N ALA A 322 -0.24 -9.38 -13.26
CA ALA A 322 -1.48 -8.73 -13.68
C ALA A 322 -1.75 -7.43 -12.89
N ALA A 323 -1.51 -7.44 -11.57
CA ALA A 323 -1.62 -6.28 -10.71
C ALA A 323 -0.60 -5.19 -11.11
N ALA A 324 0.65 -5.57 -11.40
CA ALA A 324 1.69 -4.66 -11.85
C ALA A 324 1.29 -3.96 -13.16
N ALA A 325 0.82 -4.73 -14.15
CA ALA A 325 0.34 -4.18 -15.42
C ALA A 325 -0.86 -3.24 -15.23
N LEU A 326 -1.86 -3.64 -14.45
CA LEU A 326 -3.06 -2.84 -14.19
C LEU A 326 -2.72 -1.53 -13.45
N CYS A 327 -1.88 -1.62 -12.42
CA CYS A 327 -1.47 -0.47 -11.62
C CYS A 327 -0.58 0.50 -12.41
N ALA A 328 0.30 -0.02 -13.27
CA ALA A 328 1.08 0.81 -14.19
C ALA A 328 0.17 1.54 -15.20
N MET A 329 -0.83 0.86 -15.77
CA MET A 329 -1.83 1.50 -16.63
C MET A 329 -2.63 2.58 -15.87
N LEU A 330 -3.08 2.29 -14.65
CA LEU A 330 -3.79 3.25 -13.81
C LEU A 330 -2.95 4.48 -13.52
N ALA A 331 -1.67 4.29 -13.15
CA ALA A 331 -0.73 5.39 -12.91
C ALA A 331 -0.50 6.27 -14.14
N ALA A 332 -0.45 5.66 -15.34
CA ALA A 332 -0.28 6.38 -16.59
C ALA A 332 -1.52 7.23 -16.98
N VAL A 333 -2.73 6.78 -16.62
CA VAL A 333 -4.00 7.41 -17.04
C VAL A 333 -4.52 8.46 -16.04
N THR A 334 -4.30 8.26 -14.74
CA THR A 334 -4.94 9.08 -13.68
C THR A 334 -4.24 10.40 -13.36
N GLN A 335 -2.98 10.57 -13.76
CA GLN A 335 -2.21 11.79 -13.48
C GLN A 335 -2.59 12.93 -14.44
N ARG A 336 -3.64 13.69 -14.07
CA ARG A 336 -4.00 14.95 -14.73
C ARG A 336 -2.86 15.97 -14.57
N PRO A 337 -2.58 16.81 -15.59
CA PRO A 337 -1.55 17.84 -15.50
C PRO A 337 -1.78 18.74 -14.30
N TYR A 338 -0.73 18.84 -13.48
CA TYR A 338 -0.61 19.76 -12.37
C TYR A 338 -0.96 21.17 -12.87
N ARG A 339 -2.16 21.68 -12.55
CA ARG A 339 -2.46 23.09 -12.74
C ARG A 339 -1.65 23.83 -11.69
N SER A 340 -0.50 24.36 -12.08
CA SER A 340 0.22 25.33 -11.28
C SER A 340 -0.74 26.47 -10.93
N ALA A 341 -1.12 26.56 -9.66
CA ALA A 341 -1.73 27.76 -9.10
C ALA A 341 -0.62 28.81 -8.97
N SER A 342 -0.24 29.42 -10.09
CA SER A 342 0.65 30.57 -10.12
C SER A 342 0.27 31.47 -11.29
N SER A 343 -0.82 32.22 -11.08
CA SER A 343 -1.07 33.53 -11.71
C SER A 343 -2.32 34.17 -11.09
N ALA A 344 -2.25 34.54 -9.80
CA ALA A 344 -3.25 35.43 -9.21
C ALA A 344 -2.69 36.25 -8.03
N ILE A 345 -1.41 36.63 -8.06
CA ILE A 345 -0.91 37.75 -7.24
C ILE A 345 0.10 38.51 -8.11
N GLY A 346 -0.44 39.39 -8.96
CA GLY A 346 0.34 40.23 -9.86
C GLY A 346 -0.53 41.38 -10.33
N GLY A 347 -0.63 42.44 -9.52
CA GLY A 347 -1.18 43.72 -9.92
C GLY A 347 -2.15 44.35 -8.91
N SER A 348 -1.65 45.12 -7.97
CA SER A 348 -1.67 46.58 -8.14
C SER A 348 -0.78 47.26 -7.11
N CYS A 349 -0.05 48.23 -7.63
CA CYS A 349 0.86 49.13 -6.95
C CYS A 349 0.04 50.20 -6.22
N GLY A 350 0.39 50.48 -4.96
CA GLY A 350 -0.17 51.59 -4.18
C GLY A 350 0.88 52.09 -3.20
N SER A 351 1.89 52.79 -3.72
CA SER A 351 2.89 53.51 -2.95
C SER A 351 2.24 54.69 -2.21
N VAL A 352 2.08 54.59 -0.88
CA VAL A 352 1.81 55.76 -0.03
C VAL A 352 3.15 56.28 0.45
N SER A 353 3.62 57.34 -0.21
CA SER A 353 4.76 58.14 0.20
C SER A 353 4.43 58.90 1.48
N SER A 354 5.32 58.80 2.45
CA SER A 354 5.47 59.68 3.60
C SER A 354 5.66 61.14 3.16
N ARG A 355 4.93 62.06 3.80
CA ARG A 355 5.38 63.44 4.05
C ARG A 355 4.92 63.86 5.45
N ASP A 356 5.88 64.48 6.11
CA ASP A 356 5.97 64.85 7.52
C ASP A 356 5.30 66.23 7.79
N PRO A 357 5.35 66.77 9.03
CA PRO A 357 4.27 67.49 9.70
C PRO A 357 4.42 69.01 9.60
N LEU A 358 3.39 69.79 10.01
CA LEU A 358 3.56 71.10 10.66
C LEU A 358 2.22 71.75 11.08
N SER A 359 2.16 72.12 12.37
CA SER A 359 1.39 73.25 12.96
C SER A 359 -0.14 73.12 12.97
N SER A 360 -0.93 73.62 13.91
CA SER A 360 -0.76 74.30 15.21
C SER A 360 -2.17 74.49 15.77
N ARG A 361 -2.29 74.75 17.08
CA ARG A 361 -3.42 75.35 17.83
C ARG A 361 -4.27 74.42 18.71
N ARG A 362 -3.96 74.49 20.02
CA ARG A 362 -4.93 74.54 21.15
C ARG A 362 -5.59 75.95 21.17
N PRO A 363 -6.78 76.18 21.77
CA PRO A 363 -7.07 76.14 23.23
C PRO A 363 -8.32 75.30 23.58
N SER A 364 -8.38 74.58 24.70
CA SER A 364 -8.76 74.96 26.09
C SER A 364 -10.28 74.93 26.39
N VAL A 365 -10.58 74.21 27.50
CA VAL A 365 -11.71 74.34 28.45
C VAL A 365 -13.14 74.02 27.97
N ALA A 366 -13.74 72.95 28.50
CA ALA A 366 -14.85 73.05 29.46
C ALA A 366 -15.31 71.67 29.97
N SER A 367 -15.48 71.62 31.27
CA SER A 367 -16.13 70.60 32.08
C SER A 367 -17.61 70.42 31.73
N ARG A 368 -18.13 69.19 31.87
CA ARG A 368 -19.40 68.92 32.58
C ARG A 368 -19.65 67.41 32.74
N GLN A 369 -20.01 67.07 33.98
CA GLN A 369 -20.61 65.83 34.44
C GLN A 369 -21.92 65.51 33.69
N ALA A 370 -22.27 64.23 33.56
CA ALA A 370 -23.42 63.62 34.25
C ALA A 370 -23.76 62.22 33.70
N LYS A 371 -23.93 61.30 34.68
CA LYS A 371 -24.60 59.99 34.65
C LYS A 371 -23.87 58.80 34.03
#